data_AF-A0A370DLZ9-F1
#
_entry.id   AF-A0A370DLZ9-F1
#
_cell.length_a   1.000
_cell.length_b   1.000
_cell.length_c   1.000
_cell.angle_alpha   90.00
_cell.angle_beta   90.00
_cell.angle_gamma   90.00
#
_symmetry.space_group_name_H-M   'P 1'
#
loop_
_entity.id
_entity.type
_entity.pdbx_description
1 polymer ?
#
loop_
_entity_poly.entity_id
_entity_poly.type
_entity_poly.pdbx_seq_one_letter_code
_entity_poly.pdbx_strand_id
1 'polypeptide(L)'
;MSRFSTAREDKINIAVKRLNNILPLKQSQLSLSPLMNRLYQEILFSYIDIGRSLNRAEIISRVDSIEEVIELFKEKDLVVFDEIGEPIGAYPFTMESRVHQLSVNGYQLNSMCALDALAVSPMFNKPVEITSKCHVTDERVCVKQSAFNILNLDEVTDLCFGINWGSASGSCCCANSLCGEMVFLKGEDVCSGWLNEDLENREVFNLMDAIKFASLFFKPVIENEI
;
A
#
# COMPACT_ATOMS: atom_id res chain seq x y z
N MET A 1 -0.94 -11.92 -30.49
CA MET A 1 -1.38 -11.59 -29.11
C MET A 1 -0.28 -11.65 -28.04
N SER A 2 0.99 -12.01 -28.31
CA SER A 2 1.95 -12.26 -27.20
C SER A 2 2.91 -11.11 -26.81
N ARG A 3 3.34 -10.23 -27.73
CA ARG A 3 4.37 -9.19 -27.41
C ARG A 3 3.90 -8.02 -26.52
N PHE A 4 2.62 -7.64 -26.61
CA PHE A 4 2.05 -6.58 -25.77
C PHE A 4 1.71 -7.05 -24.35
N SER A 5 1.59 -8.37 -24.14
CA SER A 5 1.41 -8.95 -22.80
C SER A 5 2.74 -8.94 -22.04
N THR A 6 3.83 -9.37 -22.69
CA THR A 6 5.15 -9.45 -22.07
C THR A 6 5.70 -8.08 -21.67
N ALA A 7 5.58 -7.05 -22.53
CA ALA A 7 6.09 -5.72 -22.20
C ALA A 7 5.39 -5.08 -20.99
N ARG A 8 4.09 -5.33 -20.80
CA ARG A 8 3.34 -4.88 -19.62
C ARG A 8 3.78 -5.61 -18.37
N GLU A 9 3.94 -6.93 -18.46
CA GLU A 9 4.46 -7.73 -17.36
C GLU A 9 5.89 -7.34 -16.96
N ASP A 10 6.74 -7.06 -17.94
CA ASP A 10 8.11 -6.58 -17.70
C ASP A 10 8.09 -5.24 -16.96
N LYS A 11 7.24 -4.30 -17.37
CA LYS A 11 7.09 -3.00 -16.69
C LYS A 11 6.68 -3.19 -15.22
N ILE A 12 5.66 -4.01 -14.96
CA ILE A 12 5.21 -4.29 -13.58
C ILE A 12 6.33 -4.93 -12.77
N ASN A 13 7.04 -5.92 -13.32
CA ASN A 13 8.15 -6.58 -12.62
C ASN A 13 9.31 -5.63 -12.30
N ILE A 14 9.61 -4.69 -13.20
CA ILE A 14 10.61 -3.64 -12.97
C ILE A 14 10.14 -2.72 -11.82
N ALA A 15 8.89 -2.28 -11.84
CA ALA A 15 8.31 -1.45 -10.78
C ALA A 15 8.31 -2.15 -9.41
N VAL A 16 7.93 -3.43 -9.36
CA VAL A 16 7.99 -4.26 -8.14
C VAL A 16 9.42 -4.36 -7.62
N LYS A 17 10.40 -4.61 -8.49
CA LYS A 17 11.82 -4.67 -8.08
C LYS A 17 12.31 -3.33 -7.55
N ARG A 18 11.98 -2.23 -8.24
CA ARG A 18 12.34 -0.88 -7.83
C ARG A 18 11.75 -0.53 -6.47
N LEU A 19 10.46 -0.84 -6.25
CA LEU A 19 9.80 -0.59 -4.99
C LEU A 19 10.36 -1.45 -3.85
N ASN A 20 10.67 -2.73 -4.09
CA ASN A 20 11.35 -3.57 -3.10
C ASN A 20 12.74 -3.06 -2.71
N ASN A 21 13.47 -2.41 -3.62
CA ASN A 21 14.76 -1.80 -3.28
C ASN A 21 14.61 -0.55 -2.41
N ILE A 22 13.48 0.15 -2.50
CA ILE A 22 13.19 1.35 -1.71
C ILE A 22 12.59 0.98 -0.36
N LEU A 23 11.62 0.06 -0.36
CA LEU A 23 10.85 -0.36 0.80
C LEU A 23 10.82 -1.91 0.86
N PRO A 24 11.84 -2.55 1.45
CA PRO A 24 12.04 -4.00 1.39
C PRO A 24 11.16 -4.76 2.40
N LEU A 25 9.84 -4.51 2.43
CA LEU A 25 8.92 -5.05 3.46
C LEU A 25 9.03 -6.56 3.68
N LYS A 26 9.04 -7.34 2.59
CA LYS A 26 9.14 -8.81 2.68
C LYS A 26 10.49 -9.23 3.26
N GLN A 27 11.58 -8.58 2.88
CA GLN A 27 12.90 -8.91 3.41
C GLN A 27 13.01 -8.53 4.89
N SER A 28 12.51 -7.35 5.26
CA SER A 28 12.38 -6.90 6.65
C SER A 28 11.59 -7.91 7.48
N GLN A 29 10.44 -8.38 6.99
CA GLN A 29 9.63 -9.41 7.63
C GLN A 29 10.40 -10.74 7.79
N LEU A 30 11.07 -11.23 6.75
CA LEU A 30 11.80 -12.50 6.78
C LEU A 30 12.97 -12.50 7.78
N SER A 31 13.49 -11.32 8.13
CA SER A 31 14.53 -11.18 9.14
C SER A 31 14.02 -11.21 10.58
N LEU A 32 12.69 -11.24 10.80
CA LEU A 32 12.09 -11.31 12.12
C LEU A 32 12.18 -12.72 12.71
N SER A 33 12.23 -12.80 14.04
CA SER A 33 11.99 -14.07 14.74
C SER A 33 10.55 -14.56 14.50
N PRO A 34 10.25 -15.86 14.66
CA PRO A 34 8.89 -16.37 14.49
C PRO A 34 7.84 -15.67 15.36
N LEU A 35 8.20 -15.28 16.59
CA LEU A 35 7.33 -14.53 17.48
C LEU A 35 7.06 -13.12 16.95
N MET A 36 8.09 -12.41 16.52
CA MET A 36 7.97 -11.05 15.99
C MET A 36 7.21 -11.02 14.65
N ASN A 37 7.45 -12.00 13.78
CA ASN A 37 6.69 -12.12 12.54
C ASN A 37 5.20 -12.38 12.82
N ARG A 38 4.88 -13.25 13.79
CA ARG A 38 3.49 -13.47 14.21
C ARG A 38 2.85 -12.18 14.70
N LEU A 39 3.53 -11.43 15.57
CA LEU A 39 3.03 -10.15 16.08
C LEU A 39 2.79 -9.14 14.94
N TYR A 40 3.73 -9.04 13.99
CA TYR A 40 3.57 -8.19 12.81
C TYR A 40 2.34 -8.59 11.98
N GLN A 41 2.13 -9.89 11.74
CA GLN A 41 0.92 -10.39 11.07
C GLN A 41 -0.34 -10.06 11.86
N GLU A 42 -0.36 -10.25 13.18
CA GLU A 42 -1.51 -9.90 14.02
C GLU A 42 -1.85 -8.40 13.93
N ILE A 43 -0.83 -7.52 13.86
CA ILE A 43 -1.04 -6.09 13.60
C ILE A 43 -1.71 -5.89 12.24
N LEU A 44 -1.21 -6.49 11.16
CA LEU A 44 -1.79 -6.32 9.82
C LEU A 44 -3.24 -6.83 9.73
N PHE A 45 -3.51 -8.01 10.27
CA PHE A 45 -4.85 -8.61 10.25
C PHE A 45 -5.84 -7.86 11.17
N SER A 46 -5.37 -7.21 12.24
CA SER A 46 -6.24 -6.44 13.14
C SER A 46 -7.02 -5.33 12.43
N TYR A 47 -6.44 -4.69 11.42
CA TYR A 47 -7.14 -3.69 10.61
C TYR A 47 -8.39 -4.28 9.93
N ILE A 48 -8.30 -5.52 9.43
CA ILE A 48 -9.40 -6.20 8.76
C ILE A 48 -10.40 -6.80 9.76
N ASP A 49 -9.90 -7.34 10.87
CA ASP A 49 -10.71 -8.11 11.82
C ASP A 49 -11.44 -7.22 12.82
N ILE A 50 -10.82 -6.12 13.26
CA ILE A 50 -11.35 -5.22 14.29
C ILE A 50 -11.38 -3.74 13.89
N GLY A 51 -10.95 -3.39 12.67
CA GLY A 51 -11.06 -2.03 12.13
C GLY A 51 -9.99 -1.05 12.59
N ARG A 52 -8.91 -1.52 13.24
CA ARG A 52 -7.80 -0.71 13.74
C ARG A 52 -6.54 -1.56 13.94
N SER A 53 -5.39 -0.92 14.09
CA SER A 53 -4.19 -1.59 14.61
C SER A 53 -4.44 -2.17 16.01
N LEU A 54 -3.64 -3.18 16.38
CA LEU A 54 -3.41 -3.49 17.79
C LEU A 54 -2.89 -2.25 18.52
N ASN A 55 -3.39 -2.04 19.74
CA ASN A 55 -2.94 -0.96 20.61
C ASN A 55 -1.71 -1.38 21.44
N ARG A 56 -1.02 -0.41 22.07
CA ARG A 56 0.19 -0.69 22.85
C ARG A 56 -0.05 -1.71 23.97
N ALA A 57 -1.18 -1.63 24.67
CA ALA A 57 -1.51 -2.56 25.76
C ALA A 57 -1.72 -4.01 25.27
N GLU A 58 -2.37 -4.15 24.11
CA GLU A 58 -2.52 -5.44 23.43
C GLU A 58 -1.16 -6.01 23.04
N ILE A 59 -0.23 -5.20 22.54
CA ILE A 59 1.13 -5.67 22.21
C ILE A 59 1.89 -6.09 23.48
N ILE A 60 1.85 -5.30 24.55
CA ILE A 60 2.51 -5.62 25.84
C ILE A 60 2.11 -7.00 26.35
N SER A 61 0.85 -7.41 26.17
CA SER A 61 0.40 -8.74 26.62
C SER A 61 1.01 -9.93 25.86
N ARG A 62 1.75 -9.69 24.78
CA ARG A 62 2.29 -10.71 23.86
C ARG A 62 3.82 -10.78 23.85
N VAL A 63 4.49 -9.84 24.50
CA VAL A 63 5.94 -9.62 24.39
C VAL A 63 6.54 -9.32 25.76
N ASP A 64 7.81 -9.66 25.94
CA ASP A 64 8.53 -9.39 27.19
C ASP A 64 8.95 -7.91 27.32
N SER A 65 9.26 -7.27 26.19
CA SER A 65 9.71 -5.87 26.10
C SER A 65 9.04 -5.15 24.94
N ILE A 66 8.22 -4.15 25.23
CA ILE A 66 7.55 -3.34 24.20
C ILE A 66 8.53 -2.35 23.55
N GLU A 67 9.52 -1.89 24.30
CA GLU A 67 10.58 -1.00 23.80
C GLU A 67 11.39 -1.70 22.69
N GLU A 68 11.80 -2.96 22.91
CA GLU A 68 12.53 -3.75 21.89
C GLU A 68 11.69 -3.97 20.63
N VAL A 69 10.38 -4.19 20.77
CA VAL A 69 9.45 -4.38 19.65
C VAL A 69 9.32 -3.10 18.83
N ILE A 70 9.17 -1.96 19.51
CA ILE A 70 9.06 -0.65 18.84
C ILE A 70 10.35 -0.33 18.10
N GLU A 71 11.51 -0.50 18.75
CA GLU A 71 12.81 -0.27 18.11
C GLU A 71 12.99 -1.15 16.88
N LEU A 72 12.72 -2.46 17.02
CA LEU A 72 12.84 -3.43 15.93
C LEU A 72 11.93 -3.10 14.74
N PHE A 73 10.65 -2.81 14.99
CA PHE A 73 9.69 -2.54 13.92
C PHE A 73 9.92 -1.17 13.25
N LYS A 74 10.43 -0.18 13.99
CA LYS A 74 10.86 1.10 13.41
C LYS A 74 12.12 0.93 12.56
N GLU A 75 13.14 0.24 13.07
CA GLU A 75 14.40 -0.01 12.33
C GLU A 75 14.14 -0.71 10.98
N LYS A 76 13.11 -1.57 10.94
CA LYS A 76 12.75 -2.36 9.76
C LYS A 76 11.66 -1.73 8.88
N ASP A 77 11.21 -0.51 9.17
CA ASP A 77 10.13 0.19 8.48
C ASP A 77 8.82 -0.62 8.37
N LEU A 78 8.53 -1.47 9.36
CA LEU A 78 7.36 -2.37 9.32
C LEU A 78 6.12 -1.74 9.95
N VAL A 79 6.29 -0.99 11.04
CA VAL A 79 5.21 -0.36 11.81
C VAL A 79 5.64 1.05 12.18
N VAL A 80 4.75 2.01 11.95
CA VAL A 80 4.87 3.41 12.37
C VAL A 80 4.23 3.55 13.74
N PHE A 81 4.94 4.19 14.66
CA PHE A 81 4.45 4.48 16.01
C PHE A 81 4.45 5.98 16.27
N ASP A 82 3.54 6.44 17.11
CA ASP A 82 3.53 7.81 17.60
C ASP A 82 4.60 8.06 18.70
N GLU A 83 4.56 9.24 19.31
CA GLU A 83 5.51 9.68 20.34
C GLU A 83 5.43 8.85 21.64
N ILE A 84 4.28 8.25 21.95
CA ILE A 84 4.08 7.40 23.13
C ILE A 84 4.25 5.91 22.82
N GLY A 85 4.62 5.58 21.58
CA GLY A 85 4.83 4.21 21.14
C GLY A 85 3.52 3.46 20.85
N GLU A 86 2.46 4.17 20.52
CA GLU A 86 1.21 3.60 20.00
C GLU A 86 1.38 3.26 18.52
N PRO A 87 1.01 2.06 18.06
CA PRO A 87 1.05 1.73 16.63
C PRO A 87 -0.01 2.54 15.86
N ILE A 88 0.43 3.38 14.93
CA ILE A 88 -0.44 4.26 14.14
C ILE A 88 -0.41 3.96 12.64
N GLY A 89 0.44 3.04 12.18
CA GLY A 89 0.43 2.62 10.78
C GLY A 89 1.24 1.37 10.54
N ALA A 90 0.81 0.57 9.57
CA ALA A 90 1.53 -0.59 9.06
C ALA A 90 0.99 -0.87 7.67
N TYR A 91 1.87 -0.90 6.67
CA TYR A 91 1.43 -1.02 5.27
C TYR A 91 0.52 -2.24 5.05
N PRO A 92 -0.60 -2.08 4.32
CA PRO A 92 -1.01 -0.89 3.55
C PRO A 92 -1.79 0.20 4.35
N PHE A 93 -1.94 0.06 5.67
CA PHE A 93 -2.85 0.87 6.47
C PHE A 93 -2.20 1.97 7.29
N THR A 94 -3.01 2.96 7.65
CA THR A 94 -2.70 3.96 8.68
C THR A 94 -3.95 4.27 9.51
N MET A 95 -3.74 4.64 10.77
CA MET A 95 -4.76 5.16 11.68
C MET A 95 -5.00 6.65 11.46
N GLU A 96 -4.08 7.35 10.80
CA GLU A 96 -4.23 8.76 10.46
C GLU A 96 -5.25 8.93 9.33
N SER A 97 -6.04 10.00 9.40
CA SER A 97 -6.94 10.36 8.31
C SER A 97 -6.14 10.72 7.06
N ARG A 98 -6.41 10.03 5.95
CA ARG A 98 -5.78 10.28 4.64
C ARG A 98 -6.83 10.47 3.55
N VAL A 99 -6.37 10.87 2.37
CA VAL A 99 -7.22 11.05 1.16
C VAL A 99 -7.83 9.71 0.73
N HIS A 100 -7.11 8.61 0.94
CA HIS A 100 -7.50 7.27 0.52
C HIS A 100 -8.20 6.54 1.67
N GLN A 101 -9.52 6.40 1.54
CA GLN A 101 -10.39 5.77 2.52
C GLN A 101 -10.89 4.43 1.98
N LEU A 102 -10.98 3.44 2.86
CA LEU A 102 -11.35 2.07 2.52
C LEU A 102 -12.55 1.65 3.36
N SER A 103 -13.58 1.11 2.70
CA SER A 103 -14.59 0.30 3.37
C SER A 103 -14.31 -1.17 3.12
N VAL A 104 -14.00 -1.91 4.18
CA VAL A 104 -13.66 -3.34 4.11
C VAL A 104 -14.15 -4.08 5.35
N ASN A 105 -14.79 -5.22 5.16
CA ASN A 105 -15.28 -6.07 6.25
C ASN A 105 -16.16 -5.34 7.30
N GLY A 106 -16.89 -4.30 6.90
CA GLY A 106 -17.72 -3.49 7.79
C GLY A 106 -17.00 -2.34 8.51
N TYR A 107 -15.68 -2.20 8.32
CA TYR A 107 -14.88 -1.13 8.92
C TYR A 107 -14.54 -0.04 7.90
N GLN A 108 -14.23 1.15 8.42
CA GLN A 108 -13.68 2.27 7.67
C GLN A 108 -12.21 2.43 8.06
N LEU A 109 -11.32 2.30 7.09
CA LEU A 109 -9.87 2.35 7.27
C LEU A 109 -9.26 3.43 6.38
N ASN A 110 -8.01 3.77 6.63
CA ASN A 110 -7.22 4.63 5.76
C ASN A 110 -6.03 3.84 5.20
N SER A 111 -5.64 4.15 3.97
CA SER A 111 -4.38 3.67 3.38
C SER A 111 -3.38 4.81 3.24
N MET A 112 -2.08 4.49 3.23
CA MET A 112 -1.06 5.53 3.15
C MET A 112 -1.02 6.19 1.76
N CYS A 113 -1.19 5.40 0.70
CA CYS A 113 -1.26 5.89 -0.68
C CYS A 113 -2.30 5.18 -1.56
N ALA A 114 -2.33 5.53 -2.85
CA ALA A 114 -3.19 4.89 -3.83
C ALA A 114 -2.80 3.41 -4.10
N LEU A 115 -1.50 3.08 -4.12
CA LEU A 115 -1.04 1.70 -4.32
C LEU A 115 -1.46 0.80 -3.16
N ASP A 116 -1.33 1.30 -1.93
CA ASP A 116 -1.76 0.64 -0.71
C ASP A 116 -3.26 0.32 -0.74
N ALA A 117 -4.08 1.28 -1.17
CA ALA A 117 -5.53 1.09 -1.30
C ALA A 117 -5.87 -0.11 -2.21
N LEU A 118 -5.18 -0.19 -3.36
CA LEU A 118 -5.36 -1.26 -4.34
C LEU A 118 -4.84 -2.62 -3.85
N ALA A 119 -3.92 -2.63 -2.87
CA ALA A 119 -3.33 -3.84 -2.32
C ALA A 119 -4.24 -4.60 -1.36
N VAL A 120 -5.16 -3.90 -0.67
CA VAL A 120 -5.94 -4.48 0.45
C VAL A 120 -6.81 -5.66 0.01
N SER A 121 -7.54 -5.50 -1.09
CA SER A 121 -8.44 -6.57 -1.56
C SER A 121 -7.69 -7.86 -1.93
N PRO A 122 -6.61 -7.83 -2.76
CA PRO A 122 -5.86 -9.02 -3.11
C PRO A 122 -5.01 -9.58 -1.96
N MET A 123 -4.56 -8.74 -1.00
CA MET A 123 -3.92 -9.23 0.22
C MET A 123 -4.89 -10.07 1.04
N PHE A 124 -5.98 -9.47 1.51
CA PHE A 124 -6.81 -10.09 2.53
C PHE A 124 -7.96 -10.93 1.98
N ASN A 125 -8.08 -11.02 0.65
CA ASN A 125 -9.18 -11.68 -0.05
C ASN A 125 -10.55 -11.20 0.45
N LYS A 126 -10.69 -9.88 0.60
CA LYS A 126 -11.92 -9.20 1.02
C LYS A 126 -12.33 -8.18 -0.04
N PRO A 127 -13.63 -8.04 -0.37
CA PRO A 127 -14.09 -6.91 -1.15
C PRO A 127 -13.78 -5.59 -0.45
N VAL A 128 -13.35 -4.59 -1.21
CA VAL A 128 -13.00 -3.25 -0.72
C VAL A 128 -13.71 -2.21 -1.58
N GLU A 129 -14.29 -1.19 -0.96
CA GLU A 129 -14.64 0.06 -1.63
C GLU A 129 -13.61 1.14 -1.27
N ILE A 130 -12.94 1.68 -2.27
CA ILE A 130 -11.92 2.71 -2.14
C ILE A 130 -12.56 4.05 -2.52
N THR A 131 -12.60 5.00 -1.60
CA THR A 131 -12.94 6.39 -1.88
C THR A 131 -11.68 7.24 -1.81
N SER A 132 -11.44 8.02 -2.86
CA SER A 132 -10.27 8.89 -2.98
C SER A 132 -10.61 10.12 -3.83
N LYS A 133 -9.58 10.89 -4.19
CA LYS A 133 -9.63 11.96 -5.17
C LYS A 133 -8.52 11.84 -6.21
N CYS A 134 -8.75 12.42 -7.38
CA CYS A 134 -7.73 12.66 -8.40
C CYS A 134 -6.73 13.68 -7.87
N HIS A 135 -5.43 13.38 -7.98
CA HIS A 135 -4.38 14.25 -7.47
C HIS A 135 -4.29 15.61 -8.20
N VAL A 136 -4.65 15.65 -9.48
CA VAL A 136 -4.56 16.86 -10.31
C VAL A 136 -5.84 17.69 -10.25
N THR A 137 -7.02 17.04 -10.31
CA THR A 137 -8.31 17.74 -10.45
C THR A 137 -9.16 17.78 -9.18
N ASP A 138 -8.75 17.09 -8.12
CA ASP A 138 -9.53 16.88 -6.87
C ASP A 138 -10.89 16.17 -7.08
N GLU A 139 -11.19 15.71 -8.31
CA GLU A 139 -12.40 14.96 -8.60
C GLU A 139 -12.48 13.66 -7.82
N ARG A 140 -13.70 13.29 -7.40
CA ARG A 140 -13.92 12.07 -6.63
C ARG A 140 -13.58 10.82 -7.45
N VAL A 141 -12.87 9.91 -6.79
CA VAL A 141 -12.54 8.56 -7.24
C VAL A 141 -13.27 7.56 -6.34
N CYS A 142 -13.94 6.57 -6.94
CA CYS A 142 -14.58 5.48 -6.23
C CYS A 142 -14.29 4.16 -6.96
N VAL A 143 -13.54 3.26 -6.34
CA VAL A 143 -13.19 1.95 -6.91
C VAL A 143 -13.78 0.85 -6.03
N LYS A 144 -14.64 0.01 -6.59
CA LYS A 144 -15.14 -1.20 -5.93
C LYS A 144 -14.32 -2.37 -6.43
N GLN A 145 -13.59 -3.03 -5.55
CA GLN A 145 -12.62 -4.06 -5.90
C GLN A 145 -12.92 -5.36 -5.15
N SER A 146 -12.73 -6.49 -5.83
CA SER A 146 -12.74 -7.83 -5.23
C SER A 146 -11.59 -8.65 -5.80
N ALA A 147 -10.58 -8.92 -4.97
CA ALA A 147 -9.30 -9.47 -5.36
C ALA A 147 -8.68 -8.63 -6.50
N PHE A 148 -8.55 -9.21 -7.69
CA PHE A 148 -8.00 -8.55 -8.88
C PHE A 148 -9.07 -7.88 -9.77
N ASN A 149 -10.35 -8.04 -9.44
CA ASN A 149 -11.45 -7.57 -10.28
C ASN A 149 -11.98 -6.22 -9.79
N ILE A 150 -12.29 -5.34 -10.74
CA ILE A 150 -13.00 -4.09 -10.49
C ILE A 150 -14.48 -4.32 -10.78
N LEU A 151 -15.33 -4.09 -9.79
CA LEU A 151 -16.76 -4.35 -9.84
C LEU A 151 -17.54 -3.21 -10.51
N ASN A 152 -17.01 -1.99 -10.49
CA ASN A 152 -17.58 -0.81 -11.15
C ASN A 152 -16.70 -0.32 -12.30
N LEU A 153 -16.21 -1.24 -13.14
CA LEU A 153 -15.23 -0.93 -14.20
C LEU A 153 -15.69 0.21 -15.12
N ASP A 154 -16.97 0.24 -15.47
CA ASP A 154 -17.57 1.26 -16.35
C ASP A 154 -17.49 2.69 -15.75
N GLU A 155 -17.31 2.83 -14.43
CA GLU A 155 -17.21 4.12 -13.73
C GLU A 155 -15.76 4.60 -13.59
N VAL A 156 -14.77 3.74 -13.85
CA VAL A 156 -13.35 4.00 -13.58
C VAL A 156 -12.45 3.67 -14.77
N THR A 157 -13.01 3.63 -15.98
CA THR A 157 -12.25 3.30 -17.20
C THR A 157 -11.13 4.28 -17.50
N ASP A 158 -11.30 5.54 -17.11
CA ASP A 158 -10.35 6.63 -17.29
C ASP A 158 -9.43 6.85 -16.08
N LEU A 159 -9.48 5.96 -15.08
CA LEU A 159 -8.66 6.05 -13.89
C LEU A 159 -7.31 5.33 -14.11
N CYS A 160 -6.23 6.04 -13.80
CA CYS A 160 -4.89 5.48 -13.78
C CYS A 160 -4.21 5.70 -12.43
N PHE A 161 -3.18 4.90 -12.18
CA PHE A 161 -2.28 5.03 -11.04
C PHE A 161 -0.98 5.68 -11.50
N GLY A 162 -0.55 6.73 -10.81
CA GLY A 162 0.73 7.40 -11.03
C GLY A 162 1.68 7.15 -9.86
N ILE A 163 2.97 6.97 -10.15
CA ILE A 163 4.04 6.94 -9.17
C ILE A 163 5.18 7.85 -9.61
N ASN A 164 5.60 8.76 -8.73
CA ASN A 164 6.79 9.57 -8.91
C ASN A 164 7.94 8.95 -8.11
N TRP A 165 8.97 8.50 -8.81
CA TRP A 165 10.13 7.84 -8.22
C TRP A 165 11.22 8.81 -7.74
N GLY A 166 11.17 10.09 -8.15
CA GLY A 166 12.21 11.08 -7.82
C GLY A 166 12.25 11.43 -6.34
N SER A 167 11.09 11.37 -5.68
CA SER A 167 10.88 11.60 -4.25
C SER A 167 11.35 10.46 -3.34
N ALA A 168 11.62 9.28 -3.91
CA ALA A 168 12.07 8.10 -3.18
C ALA A 168 13.49 8.23 -2.59
N SER A 169 14.22 9.30 -2.93
CA SER A 169 15.65 9.47 -2.63
C SER A 169 15.96 10.33 -1.40
N GLY A 170 14.94 10.80 -0.66
CA GLY A 170 15.09 11.97 0.21
C GLY A 170 14.86 11.87 1.73
N SER A 171 14.40 10.76 2.34
CA SER A 171 14.14 10.79 3.79
C SER A 171 14.19 9.44 4.53
N CYS A 172 14.47 9.50 5.84
CA CYS A 172 14.65 8.40 6.79
C CYS A 172 13.36 7.63 7.13
N CYS A 173 12.19 8.03 6.60
CA CYS A 173 10.91 7.36 6.82
C CYS A 173 10.13 7.30 5.51
N CYS A 174 10.18 6.17 4.82
CA CYS A 174 9.53 5.95 3.52
C CYS A 174 8.01 6.23 3.53
N ALA A 175 7.36 6.09 4.70
CA ALA A 175 5.95 6.37 4.91
C ALA A 175 5.54 7.81 4.56
N ASN A 176 6.44 8.79 4.72
CA ASN A 176 6.11 10.19 4.42
C ASN A 176 6.61 10.64 3.04
N SER A 177 7.78 10.20 2.58
CA SER A 177 8.36 10.71 1.32
C SER A 177 7.90 9.97 0.06
N LEU A 178 7.62 8.67 0.14
CA LEU A 178 7.23 7.88 -1.03
C LEU A 178 5.70 7.77 -1.19
N CYS A 179 4.96 7.74 -0.08
CA CYS A 179 3.51 7.51 -0.12
C CYS A 179 2.72 8.71 -0.67
N GLY A 180 3.20 9.94 -0.45
CA GLY A 180 2.56 11.15 -1.02
C GLY A 180 2.62 11.23 -2.55
N GLU A 181 3.40 10.35 -3.18
CA GLU A 181 3.82 10.42 -4.57
C GLU A 181 3.28 9.24 -5.40
N MET A 182 2.44 8.40 -4.77
CA MET A 182 1.69 7.30 -5.37
C MET A 182 0.20 7.65 -5.38
N VAL A 183 -0.31 8.05 -6.53
CA VAL A 183 -1.56 8.83 -6.65
C VAL A 183 -2.55 8.22 -7.64
N PHE A 184 -3.83 8.58 -7.48
CA PHE A 184 -4.86 8.36 -8.49
C PHE A 184 -4.97 9.56 -9.41
N LEU A 185 -5.13 9.30 -10.70
CA LEU A 185 -5.30 10.32 -11.75
C LEU A 185 -6.50 9.91 -12.60
N LYS A 186 -7.46 10.81 -12.76
CA LYS A 186 -8.72 10.54 -13.46
C LYS A 186 -8.79 11.35 -14.75
N GLY A 187 -8.97 10.66 -15.88
CA GLY A 187 -8.99 11.21 -17.23
C GLY A 187 -7.71 10.88 -18.01
N GLU A 188 -7.85 10.45 -19.26
CA GLU A 188 -6.72 10.07 -20.13
C GLU A 188 -5.72 11.23 -20.35
N ASP A 189 -6.24 12.45 -20.53
CA ASP A 189 -5.44 13.66 -20.68
C ASP A 189 -4.69 14.02 -19.39
N VAL A 190 -5.30 13.78 -18.23
CA VAL A 190 -4.69 14.01 -16.92
C VAL A 190 -3.57 13.02 -16.67
N CYS A 191 -3.80 11.74 -16.96
CA CYS A 191 -2.79 10.68 -16.88
C CYS A 191 -1.57 10.99 -17.76
N SER A 192 -1.83 11.36 -19.02
CA SER A 192 -0.77 11.66 -19.99
C SER A 192 -0.06 12.97 -19.66
N GLY A 193 -0.80 14.01 -19.27
CA GLY A 193 -0.26 15.30 -18.87
C GLY A 193 0.66 15.18 -17.66
N TRP A 194 0.21 14.50 -16.62
CA TRP A 194 0.99 14.28 -15.41
C TRP A 194 2.28 13.48 -15.67
N LEU A 195 2.24 12.48 -16.55
CA LEU A 195 3.43 11.74 -16.98
C LEU A 195 4.41 12.62 -17.77
N ASN A 196 3.91 13.45 -18.70
CA ASN A 196 4.72 14.27 -19.59
C ASN A 196 5.45 15.42 -18.88
N GLU A 197 4.99 15.83 -17.70
CA GLU A 197 5.68 16.83 -16.87
C GLU A 197 7.05 16.34 -16.37
N ASP A 198 7.24 15.04 -16.15
CA ASP A 198 8.51 14.45 -15.71
C ASP A 198 8.63 12.98 -16.14
N LEU A 199 9.00 12.77 -17.41
CA LEU A 199 9.16 11.44 -18.01
C LEU A 199 10.33 10.64 -17.43
N GLU A 200 11.24 11.28 -16.71
CA GLU A 200 12.42 10.61 -16.13
C GLU A 200 12.05 9.94 -14.80
N ASN A 201 11.21 10.60 -14.00
CA ASN A 201 10.89 10.13 -12.65
C ASN A 201 9.46 9.60 -12.51
N ARG A 202 8.53 9.93 -13.40
CA ARG A 202 7.13 9.50 -13.27
C ARG A 202 6.82 8.29 -14.13
N GLU A 203 5.97 7.44 -13.58
CA GLU A 203 5.36 6.33 -14.32
C GLU A 203 3.86 6.26 -14.06
N VAL A 204 3.11 5.91 -15.11
CA VAL A 204 1.67 5.68 -15.04
C VAL A 204 1.33 4.24 -15.42
N PHE A 205 0.38 3.66 -14.69
CA PHE A 205 -0.18 2.33 -14.91
C PHE A 205 -1.70 2.44 -15.05
N ASN A 206 -2.29 1.67 -15.95
CA ASN A 206 -3.74 1.49 -15.89
C ASN A 206 -4.12 0.76 -14.58
N LEU A 207 -5.38 0.86 -14.20
CA LEU A 207 -5.83 0.37 -12.90
C LEU A 207 -5.60 -1.14 -12.69
N MET A 208 -5.77 -1.96 -13.74
CA MET A 208 -5.56 -3.42 -13.65
C MET A 208 -4.07 -3.77 -13.44
N ASP A 209 -3.17 -3.12 -14.17
CA ASP A 209 -1.73 -3.28 -14.01
C ASP A 209 -1.28 -2.78 -12.63
N ALA A 210 -1.89 -1.72 -12.13
CA ALA A 210 -1.63 -1.20 -10.78
C ALA A 210 -2.08 -2.16 -9.67
N ILE A 211 -3.23 -2.82 -9.81
CA ILE A 211 -3.68 -3.87 -8.87
C ILE A 211 -2.70 -5.06 -8.89
N LYS A 212 -2.23 -5.47 -10.08
CA LYS A 212 -1.22 -6.53 -10.20
C LYS A 212 0.11 -6.11 -9.57
N PHE A 213 0.55 -4.88 -9.80
CA PHE A 213 1.73 -4.30 -9.14
C PHE A 213 1.58 -4.32 -7.61
N ALA A 214 0.50 -3.75 -7.07
CA ALA A 214 0.21 -3.72 -5.65
C ALA A 214 0.22 -5.13 -5.03
N SER A 215 -0.47 -6.07 -5.68
CA SER A 215 -0.52 -7.46 -5.20
C SER A 215 0.85 -8.14 -5.21
N LEU A 216 1.66 -7.97 -6.27
CA LEU A 216 2.98 -8.60 -6.35
C LEU A 216 3.95 -8.05 -5.30
N PHE A 217 3.77 -6.80 -4.88
CA PHE A 217 4.57 -6.19 -3.83
C PHE A 217 4.10 -6.59 -2.43
N PHE A 218 2.80 -6.51 -2.13
CA PHE A 218 2.28 -6.67 -0.76
C PHE A 218 1.84 -8.08 -0.38
N LYS A 219 1.29 -8.87 -1.31
CA LYS A 219 0.77 -10.21 -1.00
C LYS A 219 1.85 -11.14 -0.39
N PRO A 220 3.12 -11.11 -0.84
CA PRO A 220 4.18 -11.90 -0.21
C PRO A 220 4.37 -11.59 1.29
N VAL A 221 4.01 -10.38 1.76
CA VAL A 221 4.18 -9.98 3.16
C VAL A 221 3.23 -10.73 4.10
N ILE A 222 2.08 -11.20 3.63
CA ILE A 222 1.12 -11.96 4.46
C ILE A 222 1.05 -13.44 4.10
N GLU A 223 1.64 -13.83 2.97
CA GLU A 223 1.82 -15.22 2.60
C GLU A 223 3.07 -15.75 3.32
N ASN A 224 2.86 -16.62 4.31
CA ASN A 224 3.95 -17.39 4.88
C ASN A 224 4.42 -18.39 3.82
N GLU A 225 5.71 -18.37 3.49
CA GLU A 225 6.35 -19.56 2.92
C GLU A 225 6.33 -20.60 4.03
N ILE A 226 5.49 -21.63 3.86
CA ILE A 226 5.41 -22.79 4.74
C ILE A 226 6.67 -23.64 4.55
#